data_AF-A0A9Q0T8W2-F1
#
_entry.id   AF-A0A9Q0T8W2-F1
#
_cell.length_a   1.000
_cell.length_b   1.000
_cell.length_c   1.000
_cell.angle_alpha   90.00
_cell.angle_beta   90.00
_cell.angle_gamma   90.00
#
_symmetry.space_group_name_H-M   'P 1'
#
loop_
_entity.id
_entity.type
_entity.pdbx_description
1 polymer ?
#
loop_
_entity_poly.entity_id
_entity_poly.type
_entity_poly.pdbx_seq_one_letter_code
_entity_poly.pdbx_strand_id
1 'polypeptide(L)'
;MTNHLRRSLIISSRSSPFLPNIFQRFPNLKGIEIRESDEDLDYLLHQISNSGLDLESLTLSSQEQFSLMSLRELGLRMKNMRKLNCSETNCLQDTHLFEIGNSFPLLEDLNISFPQYNSRFDPIGSLDLQRFSGIVTDEGIIHLSMKLKSLLKIDLSGNHFIY
;
A
#
# COMPACT_ATOMS: atom_id res chain seq x y z
N MET A 1 -21.76 -15.70 -16.59
CA MET A 1 -22.53 -14.75 -15.76
C MET A 1 -21.56 -13.86 -14.99
N THR A 2 -21.31 -12.64 -15.49
CA THR A 2 -20.60 -11.57 -14.78
C THR A 2 -21.49 -11.00 -13.69
N ASN A 3 -20.93 -10.75 -12.50
CA ASN A 3 -21.68 -10.18 -11.39
C ASN A 3 -21.22 -8.74 -11.16
N HIS A 4 -22.09 -7.80 -11.50
CA HIS A 4 -21.81 -6.36 -11.47
C HIS A 4 -22.04 -5.71 -10.10
N LEU A 5 -22.58 -6.45 -9.13
CA LEU A 5 -22.98 -5.92 -7.82
C LEU A 5 -21.84 -5.93 -6.81
N ARG A 6 -20.88 -6.87 -6.96
CA ARG A 6 -19.75 -6.98 -6.03
C ARG A 6 -18.74 -5.86 -6.32
N ARG A 7 -18.57 -4.96 -5.36
CA ARG A 7 -17.64 -3.82 -5.42
C ARG A 7 -16.35 -4.05 -4.63
N SER A 8 -16.31 -5.02 -3.73
CA SER A 8 -15.11 -5.36 -2.96
C SER A 8 -14.77 -6.84 -3.01
N LEU A 9 -13.48 -7.14 -2.90
CA LEU A 9 -12.94 -8.49 -2.86
C LEU A 9 -11.90 -8.59 -1.74
N ILE A 10 -11.94 -9.69 -0.99
CA ILE A 10 -10.85 -10.09 -0.09
C ILE A 10 -10.03 -11.16 -0.82
N ILE A 11 -8.73 -10.93 -0.94
CA ILE A 11 -7.75 -11.87 -1.48
C ILE A 11 -7.05 -12.54 -0.29
N SER A 12 -7.00 -13.86 -0.32
CA SER A 12 -6.18 -14.70 0.55
C SER A 12 -5.52 -15.83 -0.24
N SER A 13 -4.63 -16.60 0.39
CA SER A 13 -3.92 -17.73 -0.25
C SER A 13 -4.85 -18.67 -1.04
N ARG A 14 -6.10 -18.86 -0.58
CA ARG A 14 -7.09 -19.72 -1.27
C ARG A 14 -7.62 -19.15 -2.58
N SER A 15 -7.63 -17.83 -2.73
CA SER A 15 -8.21 -17.14 -3.88
C SER A 15 -7.21 -16.81 -4.98
N SER A 16 -5.91 -16.80 -4.66
CA SER A 16 -4.89 -16.31 -5.57
C SER A 16 -4.81 -17.05 -6.91
N PRO A 17 -4.86 -18.40 -6.96
CA PRO A 17 -4.80 -19.13 -8.24
C PRO A 17 -5.95 -18.80 -9.20
N PHE A 18 -7.03 -18.19 -8.69
CA PHE A 18 -8.23 -17.87 -9.45
C PHE A 18 -8.38 -16.37 -9.74
N LEU A 19 -7.41 -15.52 -9.38
CA LEU A 19 -7.52 -14.07 -9.53
C LEU A 19 -7.84 -13.61 -10.96
N PRO A 20 -7.21 -14.15 -12.03
CA PRO A 20 -7.57 -13.76 -13.39
C PRO A 20 -9.06 -13.97 -13.68
N ASN A 21 -9.61 -15.11 -13.27
CA ASN A 21 -11.02 -15.45 -13.46
C ASN A 21 -11.94 -14.59 -12.58
N ILE A 22 -11.52 -14.27 -11.36
CA ILE A 22 -12.27 -13.41 -10.42
C ILE A 22 -12.36 -12.00 -11.00
N PHE A 23 -11.25 -11.41 -11.45
CA PHE A 23 -11.25 -10.06 -12.01
C PHE A 23 -12.10 -9.95 -13.28
N GLN A 24 -12.06 -10.96 -14.16
CA GLN A 24 -12.95 -11.02 -15.32
C GLN A 24 -14.44 -11.13 -14.92
N ARG A 25 -14.74 -11.86 -13.83
CA ARG A 25 -16.12 -12.06 -13.37
C ARG A 25 -16.71 -10.81 -12.69
N PHE A 26 -15.87 -10.01 -12.05
CA PHE A 26 -16.25 -8.84 -11.27
C PHE A 26 -15.53 -7.57 -11.79
N PRO A 27 -15.85 -7.10 -13.01
CA PRO A 27 -15.16 -5.95 -13.61
C PRO A 27 -15.44 -4.61 -12.89
N ASN A 28 -16.46 -4.57 -12.02
CA ASN A 28 -16.84 -3.38 -11.26
C ASN A 28 -16.24 -3.36 -9.84
N LEU A 29 -15.20 -4.15 -9.58
CA LEU A 29 -14.49 -4.08 -8.31
C LEU A 29 -13.84 -2.69 -8.15
N LYS A 30 -14.06 -2.12 -6.96
CA LYS A 30 -13.54 -0.82 -6.52
C LYS A 30 -12.69 -0.94 -5.27
N GLY A 31 -12.77 -2.06 -4.56
CA GLY A 31 -11.97 -2.31 -3.37
C GLY A 31 -11.34 -3.69 -3.39
N ILE A 32 -10.07 -3.76 -3.02
CA ILE A 32 -9.38 -5.02 -2.74
C ILE A 32 -8.74 -4.94 -1.36
N GLU A 33 -8.87 -6.01 -0.59
CA GLU A 33 -8.18 -6.22 0.66
C GLU A 33 -7.37 -7.51 0.56
N ILE A 34 -6.07 -7.44 0.80
CA ILE A 34 -5.18 -8.60 0.83
C ILE A 34 -4.98 -9.00 2.29
N ARG A 35 -5.37 -10.23 2.65
CA ARG A 35 -5.21 -10.81 3.98
C ARG A 35 -4.46 -12.12 3.88
N GLU A 36 -3.55 -12.35 4.82
CA GLU A 36 -2.95 -13.67 5.06
C GLU A 36 -2.53 -14.35 3.73
N SER A 37 -1.73 -13.66 2.92
CA SER A 37 -1.17 -14.26 1.70
C SER A 37 0.20 -14.84 2.01
N ASP A 38 0.32 -16.16 1.88
CA ASP A 38 1.63 -16.84 1.84
C ASP A 38 2.37 -16.59 0.51
N GLU A 39 1.67 -15.94 -0.42
CA GLU A 39 2.19 -15.60 -1.74
C GLU A 39 2.93 -14.26 -1.73
N ASP A 40 3.86 -14.15 -2.68
CA ASP A 40 4.61 -12.93 -2.95
C ASP A 40 3.64 -11.78 -3.24
N LEU A 41 3.66 -10.76 -2.37
CA LEU A 41 2.81 -9.60 -2.50
C LEU A 41 3.06 -8.87 -3.82
N ASP A 42 4.31 -8.80 -4.29
CA ASP A 42 4.61 -8.15 -5.58
C ASP A 42 3.95 -8.89 -6.75
N TYR A 43 3.87 -10.23 -6.69
CA TYR A 43 3.14 -11.01 -7.67
C TYR A 43 1.64 -10.67 -7.65
N LEU A 44 1.03 -10.59 -6.47
CA LEU A 44 -0.38 -10.20 -6.32
C LEU A 44 -0.66 -8.79 -6.84
N LEU A 45 0.20 -7.82 -6.50
CA LEU A 45 0.07 -6.43 -6.96
C LEU A 45 0.26 -6.32 -8.48
N HIS A 46 1.16 -7.12 -9.06
CA HIS A 46 1.30 -7.21 -10.52
C HIS A 46 0.04 -7.80 -11.18
N GLN A 47 -0.56 -8.85 -10.61
CA GLN A 47 -1.84 -9.39 -11.10
C GLN A 47 -2.97 -8.35 -11.02
N ILE A 48 -3.06 -7.61 -9.92
CA ILE A 48 -4.03 -6.54 -9.73
C ILE A 48 -3.80 -5.41 -10.76
N SER A 49 -2.55 -4.99 -10.97
CA SER A 49 -2.20 -3.95 -11.95
C SER A 49 -2.60 -4.34 -13.37
N ASN A 50 -2.49 -5.63 -13.73
CA ASN A 50 -2.84 -6.14 -15.05
C ASN A 50 -4.29 -6.61 -15.18
N SER A 51 -5.11 -6.46 -14.14
CA SER A 51 -6.51 -6.94 -14.14
C SER A 51 -7.46 -6.13 -15.03
N GLY A 52 -7.07 -4.91 -15.41
CA GLY A 52 -7.94 -3.95 -16.09
C GLY A 52 -8.95 -3.26 -15.16
N LEU A 53 -8.88 -3.50 -13.85
CA LEU A 53 -9.66 -2.79 -12.84
C LEU A 53 -9.11 -1.37 -12.64
N ASP A 54 -9.98 -0.48 -12.16
CA ASP A 54 -9.62 0.86 -11.69
C ASP A 54 -10.20 1.05 -10.28
N LEU A 55 -9.40 0.61 -9.32
CA LEU A 55 -9.72 0.54 -7.90
C LEU A 55 -9.74 1.92 -7.26
N GLU A 56 -10.61 2.06 -6.26
CA GLU A 56 -10.71 3.23 -5.40
C GLU A 56 -10.12 2.96 -4.02
N SER A 57 -9.99 1.69 -3.62
CA SER A 57 -9.43 1.30 -2.33
C SER A 57 -8.57 0.03 -2.42
N LEU A 58 -7.42 0.06 -1.73
CA LEU A 58 -6.52 -1.08 -1.59
C LEU A 58 -6.04 -1.18 -0.13
N THR A 59 -6.13 -2.37 0.44
CA THR A 59 -5.60 -2.68 1.78
C THR A 59 -4.52 -3.74 1.69
N LEU A 60 -3.33 -3.37 2.16
CA LEU A 60 -2.07 -4.11 2.23
C LEU A 60 -1.60 -4.20 3.70
N SER A 61 -2.52 -4.41 4.64
CA SER A 61 -2.17 -4.43 6.07
C SER A 61 -1.36 -5.68 6.43
N SER A 62 -0.47 -5.53 7.42
CA SER A 62 0.29 -6.64 8.02
C SER A 62 1.13 -7.40 6.99
N GLN A 63 1.76 -6.66 6.07
CA GLN A 63 2.59 -7.21 4.98
C GLN A 63 4.08 -7.06 5.30
N GLU A 64 4.85 -8.10 5.01
CA GLU A 64 6.30 -8.12 5.23
C GLU A 64 7.04 -7.19 4.26
N GLN A 65 6.74 -7.30 2.97
CA GLN A 65 7.46 -6.55 1.93
C GLN A 65 6.62 -6.38 0.66
N PHE A 66 6.76 -5.21 0.02
CA PHE A 66 6.44 -4.98 -1.38
C PHE A 66 7.45 -4.00 -1.99
N SER A 67 7.62 -4.03 -3.30
CA SER A 67 8.56 -3.16 -4.00
C SER A 67 7.95 -1.83 -4.44
N LEU A 68 8.82 -0.84 -4.60
CA LEU A 68 8.49 0.45 -5.24
C LEU A 68 7.96 0.25 -6.67
N MET A 69 8.43 -0.79 -7.37
CA MET A 69 8.00 -1.10 -8.72
C MET A 69 6.52 -1.51 -8.75
N SER A 70 6.09 -2.36 -7.82
CA SER A 70 4.68 -2.73 -7.68
C SER A 70 3.76 -1.54 -7.41
N LEU A 71 4.18 -0.61 -6.54
CA LEU A 71 3.43 0.63 -6.31
C LEU A 71 3.30 1.48 -7.58
N ARG A 72 4.39 1.61 -8.33
CA ARG A 72 4.42 2.36 -9.58
C ARG A 72 3.48 1.76 -10.62
N GLU A 73 3.53 0.45 -10.80
CA GLU A 73 2.65 -0.26 -11.73
C GLU A 73 1.18 -0.07 -11.37
N LEU A 74 0.84 -0.14 -10.08
CA LEU A 74 -0.49 0.18 -9.60
C LEU A 74 -0.87 1.64 -9.91
N GLY A 75 0.00 2.61 -9.62
CA GLY A 75 -0.24 4.03 -9.93
C GLY A 75 -0.45 4.31 -11.41
N LEU A 76 0.19 3.53 -12.29
CA LEU A 76 -0.01 3.63 -13.74
C LEU A 76 -1.40 3.16 -14.19
N ARG A 77 -2.08 2.31 -13.41
CA ARG A 77 -3.34 1.64 -13.79
C ARG A 77 -4.55 2.12 -12.97
N MET A 78 -4.38 2.31 -11.68
CA MET A 78 -5.41 2.70 -10.71
C MET A 78 -5.47 4.23 -10.57
N LYS A 79 -6.10 4.89 -11.54
CA LYS A 79 -6.14 6.36 -11.60
C LYS A 79 -7.11 6.97 -10.61
N ASN A 80 -8.07 6.20 -10.11
CA ASN A 80 -9.06 6.65 -9.15
C ASN A 80 -8.82 6.15 -7.72
N MET A 81 -7.57 5.76 -7.39
CA MET A 81 -7.22 5.33 -6.03
C MET A 81 -7.45 6.47 -5.02
N ARG A 82 -8.35 6.26 -4.05
CA ARG A 82 -8.70 7.21 -2.98
C ARG A 82 -8.28 6.74 -1.60
N LYS A 83 -8.21 5.43 -1.38
CA LYS A 83 -7.88 4.87 -0.07
C LYS A 83 -6.77 3.84 -0.19
N LEU A 84 -5.71 4.02 0.60
CA LEU A 84 -4.62 3.07 0.69
C LEU A 84 -4.35 2.80 2.17
N ASN A 85 -4.44 1.53 2.55
CA ASN A 85 -4.09 1.09 3.88
C ASN A 85 -2.85 0.20 3.83
N CYS A 86 -1.77 0.65 4.44
CA CYS A 86 -0.50 -0.05 4.64
C CYS A 86 -0.16 -0.11 6.14
N SER A 87 -1.15 -0.18 7.01
CA SER A 87 -0.93 -0.33 8.45
C SER A 87 -0.19 -1.63 8.76
N GLU A 88 0.63 -1.62 9.80
CA GLU A 88 1.35 -2.81 10.26
C GLU A 88 2.28 -3.42 9.19
N THR A 89 2.71 -2.63 8.20
CA THR A 89 3.68 -3.08 7.19
C THR A 89 5.12 -2.92 7.70
N ASN A 90 5.97 -3.90 7.40
CA ASN A 90 7.36 -3.96 7.93
C ASN A 90 8.35 -3.19 7.05
N CYS A 91 8.04 -3.03 5.76
CA CYS A 91 8.95 -2.45 4.77
C CYS A 91 8.76 -0.94 4.52
N LEU A 92 7.80 -0.27 5.18
CA LEU A 92 7.51 1.13 4.89
C LEU A 92 8.69 2.04 5.29
N GLN A 93 9.08 2.89 4.35
CA GLN A 93 10.15 3.88 4.48
C GLN A 93 9.85 5.07 3.57
N ASP A 94 10.56 6.18 3.72
CA ASP A 94 10.29 7.41 2.97
C ASP A 94 10.24 7.22 1.45
N THR A 95 11.07 6.35 0.89
CA THR A 95 11.03 6.03 -0.55
C THR A 95 9.69 5.43 -0.99
N HIS A 96 9.04 4.63 -0.14
CA HIS A 96 7.68 4.14 -0.40
C HIS A 96 6.67 5.28 -0.34
N LEU A 97 6.79 6.20 0.62
CA LEU A 97 5.90 7.37 0.72
C LEU A 97 6.06 8.29 -0.50
N PHE A 98 7.28 8.47 -1.00
CA PHE A 98 7.52 9.22 -2.23
C PHE A 98 6.82 8.55 -3.41
N GLU A 99 6.95 7.24 -3.56
CA GLU A 99 6.30 6.51 -4.66
C GLU A 99 4.77 6.51 -4.51
N ILE A 100 4.22 6.37 -3.30
CA ILE A 100 2.78 6.52 -3.01
C ILE A 100 2.30 7.92 -3.46
N GLY A 101 3.01 8.97 -3.05
CA GLY A 101 2.68 10.35 -3.40
C GLY A 101 2.69 10.60 -4.90
N ASN A 102 3.64 10.00 -5.63
CA ASN A 102 3.72 10.13 -7.09
C ASN A 102 2.71 9.25 -7.82
N SER A 103 2.39 8.08 -7.28
CA SER A 103 1.53 7.07 -7.92
C SER A 103 0.05 7.36 -7.77
N PHE A 104 -0.37 7.93 -6.63
CA PHE A 104 -1.78 8.09 -6.26
C PHE A 104 -2.13 9.54 -5.90
N PRO A 105 -2.06 10.50 -6.84
CA PRO A 105 -2.26 11.93 -6.53
C PRO A 105 -3.68 12.28 -6.03
N LEU A 106 -4.66 11.39 -6.21
CA LEU A 106 -6.05 11.56 -5.76
C LEU A 106 -6.34 10.89 -4.42
N LEU A 107 -5.31 10.41 -3.71
CA LEU A 107 -5.49 9.75 -2.42
C LEU A 107 -6.11 10.71 -1.39
N GLU A 108 -7.16 10.24 -0.73
CA GLU A 108 -7.94 10.97 0.29
C GLU A 108 -7.72 10.40 1.69
N ASP A 109 -7.50 9.09 1.80
CA ASP A 109 -7.32 8.36 3.05
C ASP A 109 -6.07 7.48 2.94
N LEU A 110 -5.05 7.79 3.74
CA LEU A 110 -3.82 7.01 3.83
C LEU A 110 -3.63 6.49 5.26
N ASN A 111 -3.49 5.19 5.43
CA ASN A 111 -3.14 4.60 6.72
C ASN A 111 -1.74 3.98 6.64
N ILE A 112 -0.81 4.47 7.45
CA ILE A 112 0.55 3.94 7.62
C ILE A 112 0.88 3.73 9.11
N SER A 113 -0.14 3.48 9.91
CA SER A 113 -0.02 3.31 11.37
C SER A 113 0.64 1.99 11.76
N PHE A 114 1.22 1.99 12.96
CA PHE A 114 1.85 0.85 13.63
C PHE A 114 2.87 0.11 12.75
N PRO A 115 3.83 0.82 12.11
CA PRO A 115 4.87 0.15 11.33
C PRO A 115 5.61 -0.87 12.22
N GLN A 116 5.86 -2.07 11.69
CA GLN A 116 6.66 -3.05 12.43
C GLN A 116 8.12 -2.88 11.99
N TYR A 117 8.91 -2.22 12.82
CA TYR A 117 10.33 -2.05 12.55
C TYR A 117 11.06 -3.38 12.73
N ASN A 118 11.87 -3.76 11.74
CA ASN A 118 12.73 -4.93 11.83
C ASN A 118 13.63 -4.82 13.07
N SER A 119 13.87 -5.93 13.77
CA SER A 119 14.70 -6.04 14.99
C SER A 119 16.17 -5.59 14.86
N ARG A 120 16.58 -5.13 13.67
CA ARG A 120 17.89 -4.50 13.42
C ARG A 120 17.91 -3.02 13.82
N PHE A 121 16.76 -2.43 14.14
CA PHE A 121 16.65 -1.10 14.70
C PHE A 121 16.64 -1.18 16.22
N ASP A 122 17.79 -0.89 16.84
CA ASP A 122 17.85 -0.60 18.28
C ASP A 122 17.49 0.87 18.49
N PRO A 123 16.34 1.20 19.11
CA PRO A 123 15.94 2.58 19.35
C PRO A 123 16.83 3.31 20.37
N ILE A 124 17.83 2.63 20.97
CA ILE A 124 18.60 3.12 22.13
C ILE A 124 20.07 3.47 21.81
N GLY A 125 20.65 3.15 20.65
CA GLY A 125 22.02 3.63 20.41
C GLY A 125 22.77 3.12 19.18
N SER A 126 22.88 3.97 18.16
CA SER A 126 24.12 4.71 17.89
C SER A 126 23.78 5.86 16.95
N LEU A 127 24.43 7.00 17.16
CA LEU A 127 24.34 8.23 16.35
C LEU A 127 25.03 8.08 14.99
N ASP A 128 24.99 6.91 14.36
CA ASP A 128 25.40 6.80 12.97
C ASP A 128 24.27 7.31 12.09
N LEU A 129 24.46 8.49 11.50
CA LEU A 129 23.55 9.12 10.54
C LEU A 129 23.20 8.23 9.32
N GLN A 130 23.87 7.08 9.16
CA GLN A 130 23.51 6.05 8.18
C GLN A 130 22.33 5.15 8.63
N ARG A 131 21.83 5.28 9.88
CA ARG A 131 20.89 4.33 10.54
C ARG A 131 19.40 4.63 10.41
N PHE A 132 18.96 5.65 9.67
CA PHE A 132 17.53 5.87 9.40
C PHE A 132 17.09 5.43 7.98
N SER A 133 18.00 4.85 7.20
CA SER A 133 17.64 4.14 5.96
C SER A 133 16.74 2.96 6.33
N GLY A 134 15.45 3.02 5.97
CA GLY A 134 14.51 1.93 6.26
C GLY A 134 13.36 2.30 7.20
N ILE A 135 13.15 3.58 7.51
CA ILE A 135 11.99 4.03 8.28
C ILE A 135 11.24 5.18 7.60
N VAL A 136 10.02 5.44 8.08
CA VAL A 136 9.25 6.64 7.76
C VAL A 136 9.70 7.77 8.68
N THR A 137 10.04 8.93 8.10
CA THR A 137 10.42 10.16 8.80
C THR A 137 9.54 11.32 8.34
N ASP A 138 9.78 12.51 8.91
CA ASP A 138 9.11 13.74 8.50
C ASP A 138 9.34 14.07 7.02
N GLU A 139 10.46 13.63 6.41
CA GLU A 139 10.72 13.86 4.99
C GLU A 139 9.67 13.18 4.10
N GLY A 140 9.32 11.93 4.41
CA GLY A 140 8.24 11.19 3.78
C GLY A 140 6.90 11.91 3.90
N ILE A 141 6.57 12.40 5.10
CA ILE A 141 5.31 13.10 5.38
C ILE A 141 5.25 14.44 4.66
N ILE A 142 6.33 15.22 4.67
CA ILE A 142 6.45 16.48 3.94
C ILE A 142 6.24 16.22 2.45
N HIS A 143 6.87 15.19 1.88
CA HIS A 143 6.68 14.83 0.48
C HIS A 143 5.22 14.48 0.16
N LEU A 144 4.56 13.68 1.01
CA LEU A 144 3.14 13.36 0.85
C LEU A 144 2.28 14.64 0.86
N SER A 145 2.53 15.58 1.77
CA SER A 145 1.81 16.86 1.82
C SER A 145 1.98 17.71 0.55
N MET A 146 3.14 17.61 -0.09
CA MET A 146 3.41 18.30 -1.35
C MET A 146 2.66 17.66 -2.52
N LYS A 147 2.51 16.34 -2.54
CA LYS A 147 1.95 15.58 -3.66
C LYS A 147 0.45 15.34 -3.57
N LEU A 148 -0.04 14.99 -2.38
CA LEU A 148 -1.42 14.53 -2.17
C LEU A 148 -2.33 15.69 -1.78
N LYS A 149 -2.68 16.52 -2.76
CA LYS A 149 -3.55 17.70 -2.56
C LYS A 149 -5.00 17.36 -2.17
N SER A 150 -5.40 16.11 -2.39
CA SER A 150 -6.73 15.61 -2.03
C SER A 150 -6.77 14.88 -0.69
N LEU A 151 -5.63 14.78 0.03
CA LEU A 151 -5.55 13.99 1.25
C LEU A 151 -6.39 14.65 2.35
N LEU A 152 -7.40 13.93 2.83
CA LEU A 152 -8.33 14.36 3.89
C LEU A 152 -7.95 13.75 5.23
N LYS A 153 -7.38 12.54 5.21
CA LYS A 153 -7.02 11.79 6.39
C LYS A 153 -5.71 11.06 6.19
N ILE A 154 -4.85 11.16 7.20
CA ILE A 154 -3.67 10.29 7.34
C ILE A 154 -3.63 9.73 8.76
N ASP A 155 -3.44 8.43 8.88
CA ASP A 155 -3.22 7.78 10.18
C ASP A 155 -1.73 7.44 10.34
N LEU A 156 -1.11 8.09 11.32
CA LEU A 156 0.30 8.00 11.67
C LEU A 156 0.52 7.32 13.02
N SER A 157 -0.54 6.80 13.66
CA SER A 157 -0.48 6.22 15.00
C SER A 157 0.66 5.19 15.11
N GLY A 158 1.39 5.17 16.22
CA GLY A 158 2.49 4.21 16.42
C GLY A 158 3.77 4.45 15.61
N ASN A 159 3.85 5.51 14.80
CA ASN A 159 5.10 5.94 14.19
C ASN A 159 5.89 6.78 15.21
N HIS A 160 7.02 6.26 15.69
CA HIS A 160 7.81 6.91 16.75
C HIS A 160 8.89 7.88 16.22
N PHE A 161 9.00 8.01 14.89
CA PHE A 161 10.03 8.80 14.21
C PHE A 161 9.48 10.00 13.43
N ILE A 162 8.19 10.31 13.60
CA ILE A 162 7.52 11.46 12.99
C ILE A 162 7.29 12.50 14.11
N TYR A 163 7.68 13.75 13.88
CA TYR A 163 7.70 14.84 14.88
C TYR A 163 7.00 16.12 14.43
#